data_AF-A0A843DQA9-F1
#
_entry.id   AF-A0A843DQA9-F1
#
_cell.length_a   1.000
_cell.length_b   1.000
_cell.length_c   1.000
_cell.angle_alpha   90.00
_cell.angle_beta   90.00
_cell.angle_gamma   90.00
#
_symmetry.space_group_name_H-M   'P 1'
#
loop_
_entity.id
_entity.type
_entity.pdbx_description
1 polymer ?
#
loop_
_entity_poly.entity_id
_entity_poly.type
_entity_poly.pdbx_seq_one_letter_code
_entity_poly.pdbx_strand_id
1 'polypeptide(L)'
;MWNTYYQKTETVDEVIREIEFGRGQSQLFDLGLGGQEERKYNSPDELEVDTLDFLRALKPYEVRLQPYFMTDDDYRNENYFYIEDYVERIFVGAKSSGGDNTFNHNSPISNDIESYLFTFPEIEERFVYAIRIHLHGDIRGNYSPYMIFSLSCEEYFDAVYEASRKVEFEVRGFSGKITISQMEEEIRVEYEDEERKLDFYMCAESVNEVVERVEEELKELVGGEVDGKADE
;
A
#
# COMPACT_ATOMS: atom_id res chain seq x y z
N MET A 1 25.42 -34.11 -6.03
CA MET A 1 23.99 -33.76 -6.16
C MET A 1 23.99 -32.25 -6.05
N TRP A 2 23.79 -31.55 -7.16
CA TRP A 2 23.85 -30.08 -7.20
C TRP A 2 22.55 -29.55 -6.58
N ASN A 3 22.65 -28.62 -5.62
CA ASN A 3 21.46 -28.01 -5.05
C ASN A 3 21.09 -26.85 -5.97
N THR A 4 20.06 -27.04 -6.79
CA THR A 4 19.55 -25.96 -7.64
C THR A 4 18.72 -25.03 -6.78
N TYR A 5 19.22 -23.82 -6.55
CA TYR A 5 18.46 -22.76 -5.89
C TYR A 5 17.71 -21.95 -6.94
N TYR A 6 16.50 -21.53 -6.61
CA TYR A 6 15.57 -20.92 -7.54
C TYR A 6 15.01 -19.64 -6.93
N GLN A 7 15.23 -18.51 -7.60
CA GLN A 7 14.52 -17.28 -7.28
C GLN A 7 13.20 -17.30 -8.04
N LYS A 8 12.13 -17.64 -7.32
CA LYS A 8 10.78 -17.63 -7.85
C LYS A 8 10.31 -16.18 -7.95
N THR A 9 9.80 -15.79 -9.10
CA THR A 9 8.77 -14.75 -9.16
C THR A 9 7.42 -15.43 -9.14
N GLU A 10 6.44 -14.78 -8.53
CA GLU A 10 5.06 -15.25 -8.56
C GLU A 10 4.21 -14.30 -9.38
N THR A 11 3.14 -14.86 -9.94
CA THR A 11 2.11 -14.04 -10.59
C THR A 11 1.20 -13.44 -9.54
N VAL A 12 0.61 -12.29 -9.86
CA VAL A 12 -0.41 -11.64 -9.04
C VAL A 12 -1.54 -12.61 -8.68
N ASP A 13 -1.98 -13.45 -9.61
CA ASP A 13 -3.04 -14.43 -9.37
C ASP A 13 -2.66 -15.52 -8.37
N GLU A 14 -1.38 -15.91 -8.31
CA GLU A 14 -0.89 -16.87 -7.31
C GLU A 14 -0.87 -16.25 -5.92
N VAL A 15 -0.34 -15.03 -5.80
CA VAL A 15 -0.27 -14.31 -4.53
C VAL A 15 -1.68 -13.98 -3.99
N ILE A 16 -2.58 -13.50 -4.85
CA ILE A 16 -3.99 -13.26 -4.47
C ILE A 16 -4.63 -14.53 -3.92
N ARG A 17 -4.46 -15.67 -4.59
CA ARG A 17 -5.02 -16.95 -4.11
C ARG A 17 -4.45 -17.36 -2.76
N GLU A 18 -3.16 -17.13 -2.52
CA GLU A 18 -2.52 -17.45 -1.25
C GLU A 18 -3.06 -16.57 -0.12
N ILE A 19 -3.19 -15.27 -0.34
CA ILE A 19 -3.80 -14.32 0.61
C ILE A 19 -5.26 -14.73 0.90
N GLU A 20 -6.06 -14.96 -0.14
CA GLU A 20 -7.47 -15.36 0.01
C GLU A 20 -7.61 -16.72 0.74
N PHE A 21 -6.73 -17.68 0.46
CA PHE A 21 -6.69 -18.95 1.16
C PHE A 21 -6.33 -18.77 2.64
N GLY A 22 -5.31 -17.96 2.95
CA GLY A 22 -4.94 -17.62 4.31
C GLY A 22 -6.08 -16.96 5.10
N ARG A 23 -6.78 -16.01 4.48
CA ARG A 23 -7.99 -15.36 5.04
C ARG A 23 -9.10 -16.38 5.31
N GLY A 24 -9.35 -17.30 4.36
CA GLY A 24 -10.36 -18.35 4.50
C GLY A 24 -10.03 -19.37 5.60
N GLN A 25 -8.76 -19.68 5.82
CA GLN A 25 -8.35 -20.55 6.94
C GLN A 25 -8.52 -19.87 8.30
N SER A 26 -8.21 -18.58 8.42
CA SER A 26 -8.43 -17.82 9.67
C SER A 26 -9.89 -17.88 10.11
N GLN A 27 -10.83 -17.65 9.17
CA GLN A 27 -12.27 -17.72 9.45
C GLN A 27 -12.75 -19.11 9.90
N LEU A 28 -12.09 -20.19 9.46
CA LEU A 28 -12.40 -21.55 9.89
C LEU A 28 -11.85 -21.87 11.29
N PHE A 29 -10.73 -21.26 11.71
CA PHE A 29 -10.21 -21.37 13.08
C PHE A 29 -11.09 -20.59 14.07
N ASP A 30 -11.64 -19.44 13.66
CA ASP A 30 -12.54 -18.63 14.50
C ASP A 30 -13.87 -19.34 14.84
N LEU A 31 -14.27 -20.32 14.03
CA LEU A 31 -15.46 -21.15 14.27
C LEU A 31 -15.25 -22.28 15.30
N GLY A 32 -14.06 -22.40 15.91
CA GLY A 32 -13.80 -23.44 16.90
C GLY A 32 -12.55 -23.22 17.76
N LEU A 33 -12.75 -22.66 18.97
CA LEU A 33 -11.83 -22.63 20.13
C LEU A 33 -10.79 -21.50 20.17
N GLY A 34 -11.24 -20.29 20.50
CA GLY A 34 -10.37 -19.21 20.98
C GLY A 34 -11.05 -17.87 20.78
N GLY A 35 -11.49 -17.22 21.86
CA GLY A 35 -12.11 -15.91 21.76
C GLY A 35 -11.11 -14.87 21.29
N GLN A 36 -11.18 -14.51 20.01
CA GLN A 36 -10.83 -13.19 19.49
C GLN A 36 -11.90 -12.77 18.47
N GLU A 37 -12.21 -11.48 18.46
CA GLU A 37 -13.30 -10.89 17.68
C GLU A 37 -13.18 -11.24 16.20
N GLU A 38 -14.30 -11.62 15.58
CA GLU A 38 -14.44 -11.62 14.13
C GLU A 38 -13.95 -10.26 13.61
N ARG A 39 -12.79 -10.20 12.95
CA ARG A 39 -12.46 -9.05 12.11
C ARG A 39 -13.49 -9.03 10.99
N LYS A 40 -14.57 -8.27 11.20
CA LYS A 40 -15.55 -7.94 10.17
C LYS A 40 -14.91 -6.98 9.19
N TYR A 41 -14.10 -7.53 8.29
CA TYR A 41 -13.57 -6.78 7.17
C TYR A 41 -14.70 -6.04 6.45
N ASN A 42 -14.55 -4.72 6.37
CA ASN A 42 -15.41 -3.76 5.69
C ASN A 42 -16.70 -3.39 6.43
N SER A 43 -16.59 -2.92 7.67
CA SER A 43 -17.59 -1.96 8.12
C SER A 43 -17.46 -0.66 7.29
N PRO A 44 -18.56 0.07 7.01
CA PRO A 44 -18.49 1.37 6.33
C PRO A 44 -17.58 2.38 7.05
N ASP A 45 -17.37 2.16 8.36
CA ASP A 45 -16.62 3.04 9.25
C ASP A 45 -15.13 2.70 9.32
N GLU A 46 -14.71 1.55 8.77
CA GLU A 46 -13.31 1.14 8.71
C GLU A 46 -12.58 1.93 7.64
N LEU A 47 -11.55 2.65 8.09
CA LEU A 47 -10.57 3.29 7.23
C LEU A 47 -9.50 2.25 6.93
N GLU A 48 -9.70 1.32 5.99
CA GLU A 48 -8.68 0.34 5.59
C GLU A 48 -8.66 0.19 4.05
N VAL A 49 -7.45 0.10 3.47
CA VAL A 49 -7.25 -0.23 2.06
C VAL A 49 -6.81 -1.69 1.90
N ASP A 50 -7.49 -2.43 1.02
CA ASP A 50 -7.18 -3.84 0.78
C ASP A 50 -6.03 -3.95 -0.24
N THR A 51 -4.93 -4.56 0.17
CA THR A 51 -3.79 -4.88 -0.70
C THR A 51 -4.21 -5.68 -1.93
N LEU A 52 -5.27 -6.49 -1.86
CA LEU A 52 -5.79 -7.21 -3.02
C LEU A 52 -6.26 -6.26 -4.14
N ASP A 53 -6.85 -5.11 -3.81
CA ASP A 53 -7.32 -4.16 -4.81
C ASP A 53 -6.15 -3.48 -5.52
N PHE A 54 -5.08 -3.19 -4.78
CA PHE A 54 -3.82 -2.71 -5.37
C PHE A 54 -3.16 -3.74 -6.28
N LEU A 55 -3.07 -5.00 -5.85
CA LEU A 55 -2.55 -6.08 -6.70
C LEU A 55 -3.37 -6.23 -7.98
N ARG A 56 -4.71 -6.15 -7.89
CA ARG A 56 -5.60 -6.21 -9.05
C ARG A 56 -5.39 -5.02 -9.99
N ALA A 57 -5.18 -3.82 -9.46
CA ALA A 57 -4.89 -2.62 -10.24
C ALA A 57 -3.53 -2.70 -10.97
N LEU A 58 -2.52 -3.31 -10.34
CA LEU A 58 -1.20 -3.49 -10.94
C LEU A 58 -1.13 -4.65 -11.96
N LYS A 59 -2.02 -5.63 -11.87
CA LYS A 59 -2.03 -6.84 -12.69
C LYS A 59 -1.85 -6.61 -14.21
N PRO A 60 -2.48 -5.61 -14.85
CA PRO A 60 -2.29 -5.37 -16.29
C PRO A 60 -0.83 -5.10 -16.70
N TYR A 61 0.00 -4.66 -15.76
CA TYR A 61 1.39 -4.27 -15.96
C TYR A 61 2.39 -5.37 -15.53
N GLU A 62 1.89 -6.56 -15.14
CA GLU A 62 2.71 -7.70 -14.71
C GLU A 62 3.69 -8.14 -15.82
N VAL A 63 4.96 -8.26 -15.44
CA VAL A 63 6.01 -8.84 -16.27
C VAL A 63 6.28 -10.27 -15.83
N ARG A 64 6.01 -11.21 -16.73
CA ARG A 64 6.30 -12.63 -16.49
C ARG A 64 7.74 -12.95 -16.84
N LEU A 65 8.55 -13.07 -15.80
CA LEU A 65 9.94 -13.46 -15.93
C LEU A 65 10.07 -14.98 -15.95
N GLN A 66 10.99 -15.48 -16.76
CA GLN A 66 11.28 -16.90 -16.78
C GLN A 66 12.00 -17.30 -15.48
N PRO A 67 11.73 -18.50 -14.98
CA PRO A 67 12.50 -19.09 -13.90
C PRO A 67 14.01 -18.98 -14.13
N TYR A 68 14.75 -18.35 -13.20
CA TYR A 68 16.21 -18.37 -13.21
C TYR A 68 16.77 -19.46 -12.30
N PHE A 69 17.53 -20.37 -12.88
CA PHE A 69 18.22 -21.45 -12.16
C PHE A 69 19.60 -20.96 -11.70
N MET A 70 19.81 -20.91 -10.39
CA MET A 70 21.10 -20.56 -9.83
C MET A 70 22.08 -21.72 -9.96
N THR A 71 23.34 -21.40 -10.23
CA THR A 71 24.43 -22.36 -10.12
C THR A 71 24.87 -22.52 -8.66
N ASP A 72 25.53 -23.64 -8.32
CA ASP A 72 26.09 -23.85 -6.97
C ASP A 72 27.09 -22.74 -6.56
N ASP A 73 27.76 -22.12 -7.52
CA ASP A 73 28.71 -21.03 -7.28
C ASP A 73 28.00 -19.69 -6.96
N ASP A 74 26.81 -19.46 -7.52
CA ASP A 74 25.96 -18.30 -7.17
C ASP A 74 25.48 -18.40 -5.71
N TYR A 75 25.12 -19.60 -5.25
CA TYR A 75 24.62 -19.84 -3.89
C TYR A 75 25.74 -19.77 -2.82
N ARG A 76 26.93 -20.28 -3.12
CA ARG A 76 28.04 -20.37 -2.15
C ARG A 76 28.73 -19.04 -1.86
N ASN A 77 28.48 -18.00 -2.66
CA ASN A 77 29.12 -16.70 -2.48
C ASN A 77 28.48 -15.82 -1.38
N GLU A 78 27.55 -16.34 -0.56
CA GLU A 78 26.85 -15.65 0.56
C GLU A 78 26.14 -14.33 0.21
N ASN A 79 26.27 -13.85 -1.02
CA ASN A 79 25.41 -12.84 -1.60
C ASN A 79 24.06 -13.52 -1.82
N TYR A 80 23.18 -13.42 -0.81
CA TYR A 80 21.74 -13.47 -1.05
C TYR A 80 21.50 -12.55 -2.24
N PHE A 81 21.20 -13.11 -3.42
CA PHE A 81 20.95 -12.31 -4.61
C PHE A 81 19.73 -11.45 -4.30
N TYR A 82 19.98 -10.18 -4.03
CA TYR A 82 18.93 -9.22 -3.73
C TYR A 82 18.09 -9.07 -5.00
N ILE A 83 16.82 -8.70 -4.85
CA ILE A 83 15.95 -8.48 -6.01
C ILE A 83 16.58 -7.52 -7.03
N GLU A 84 17.43 -6.62 -6.55
CA GLU A 84 18.24 -5.69 -7.32
C GLU A 84 19.18 -6.38 -8.32
N ASP A 85 19.93 -7.38 -7.88
CA ASP A 85 20.84 -8.15 -8.75
C ASP A 85 20.06 -8.93 -9.83
N TYR A 86 18.89 -9.46 -9.45
CA TYR A 86 18.03 -10.19 -10.38
C TYR A 86 17.45 -9.27 -11.46
N VAL A 87 16.95 -8.10 -11.06
CA VAL A 87 16.40 -7.10 -11.98
C VAL A 87 17.50 -6.50 -12.86
N GLU A 88 18.67 -6.15 -12.32
CA GLU A 88 19.79 -5.59 -13.11
C GLU A 88 20.28 -6.58 -14.19
N ARG A 89 20.28 -7.88 -13.91
CA ARG A 89 20.68 -8.90 -14.89
C ARG A 89 19.70 -9.07 -16.04
N ILE A 90 18.40 -8.94 -15.76
CA ILE A 90 17.35 -9.07 -16.78
C ILE A 90 17.22 -7.76 -17.56
N PHE A 91 17.29 -6.64 -16.85
CA PHE A 91 17.20 -5.31 -17.40
C PHE A 91 18.54 -4.60 -17.20
N VAL A 92 19.47 -4.88 -18.11
CA VAL A 92 20.84 -4.35 -18.08
C VAL A 92 20.81 -2.83 -17.96
N GLY A 93 21.50 -2.29 -16.95
CA GLY A 93 21.56 -0.85 -16.68
C GLY A 93 20.44 -0.31 -15.80
N ALA A 94 19.58 -1.18 -15.24
CA ALA A 94 18.66 -0.82 -14.17
C ALA A 94 19.43 -0.18 -12.99
N LYS A 95 18.87 0.89 -12.44
CA LYS A 95 19.35 1.49 -11.19
C LYS A 95 18.26 1.40 -10.15
N SER A 96 18.54 0.67 -9.08
CA SER A 96 17.70 0.63 -7.89
C SER A 96 17.65 2.01 -7.23
N SER A 97 16.46 2.49 -6.92
CA SER A 97 16.23 3.66 -6.07
C SER A 97 16.18 3.29 -4.58
N GLY A 98 16.43 2.02 -4.23
CA GLY A 98 16.28 1.47 -2.89
C GLY A 98 14.94 0.75 -2.71
N GLY A 99 14.86 -0.02 -1.62
CA GLY A 99 13.64 -0.67 -1.18
C GLY A 99 12.88 0.17 -0.16
N ASP A 100 11.57 0.19 -0.24
CA ASP A 100 10.66 0.76 0.75
C ASP A 100 9.66 -0.30 1.20
N ASN A 101 9.10 -0.16 2.39
CA ASN A 101 8.02 -1.03 2.84
C ASN A 101 6.87 -0.22 3.46
N THR A 102 5.64 -0.71 3.29
CA THR A 102 4.45 -0.03 3.79
C THR A 102 4.26 -0.16 5.30
N PHE A 103 5.03 -0.99 6.01
CA PHE A 103 5.05 -0.98 7.48
C PHE A 103 5.59 0.34 8.04
N ASN A 104 6.38 1.08 7.25
CA ASN A 104 6.81 2.43 7.61
C ASN A 104 5.73 3.50 7.38
N HIS A 105 4.69 3.16 6.61
CA HIS A 105 3.61 4.07 6.29
C HIS A 105 2.51 3.82 7.31
N ASN A 106 2.21 4.80 8.17
CA ASN A 106 1.18 4.68 9.22
C ASN A 106 -0.26 4.57 8.65
N SER A 107 -0.40 4.23 7.37
CA SER A 107 -1.67 4.07 6.69
C SER A 107 -2.29 2.71 7.03
N PRO A 108 -3.62 2.67 7.19
CA PRO A 108 -4.33 1.46 7.55
C PRO A 108 -4.44 0.53 6.33
N ILE A 109 -3.38 -0.24 6.11
CA ILE A 109 -3.22 -1.14 4.97
C ILE A 109 -3.40 -2.59 5.44
N SER A 110 -4.14 -3.39 4.69
CA SER A 110 -4.49 -4.76 5.09
C SER A 110 -3.29 -5.72 5.19
N ASN A 111 -2.24 -5.47 4.42
CA ASN A 111 -1.02 -6.27 4.37
C ASN A 111 0.20 -5.40 4.08
N ASP A 112 1.31 -5.67 4.76
CA ASP A 112 2.59 -5.02 4.47
C ASP A 112 3.10 -5.38 3.07
N ILE A 113 3.55 -4.36 2.34
CA ILE A 113 4.21 -4.50 1.04
C ILE A 113 5.66 -4.10 1.23
N GLU A 114 6.58 -4.89 0.70
CA GLU A 114 7.93 -4.45 0.42
C GLU A 114 8.07 -4.24 -1.07
N SER A 115 8.66 -3.11 -1.45
CA SER A 115 8.72 -2.66 -2.83
C SER A 115 10.08 -2.09 -3.20
N TYR A 116 10.45 -2.24 -4.46
CA TYR A 116 11.66 -1.69 -5.05
C TYR A 116 11.32 -1.02 -6.38
N LEU A 117 11.93 0.13 -6.62
CA LEU A 117 11.79 0.85 -7.86
C LEU A 117 13.12 0.85 -8.62
N PHE A 118 13.05 0.51 -9.90
CA PHE A 118 14.20 0.44 -10.79
C PHE A 118 14.00 1.34 -12.01
N THR A 119 14.93 2.27 -12.22
CA THR A 119 14.91 3.20 -13.36
C THR A 119 15.95 2.84 -14.41
N PHE A 120 15.69 3.25 -15.64
CA PHE A 120 16.57 3.03 -16.79
C PHE A 120 16.97 4.36 -17.38
N PRO A 121 18.27 4.72 -17.38
CA PRO A 121 18.72 5.96 -18.00
C PRO A 121 18.39 6.08 -19.50
N GLU A 122 18.18 4.95 -20.18
CA GLU A 122 17.93 4.89 -21.62
C GLU A 122 16.45 4.68 -22.01
N ILE A 123 15.56 4.48 -21.03
CA ILE A 123 14.11 4.33 -21.25
C ILE A 123 13.42 5.41 -20.42
N GLU A 124 13.24 6.59 -21.00
CA GLU A 124 12.86 7.82 -20.27
C GLU A 124 11.46 7.82 -19.64
N GLU A 125 10.63 6.80 -19.89
CA GLU A 125 9.20 6.82 -19.52
C GLU A 125 8.68 5.56 -18.84
N ARG A 126 9.55 4.57 -18.56
CA ARG A 126 9.15 3.35 -17.85
C ARG A 126 10.12 3.00 -16.76
N PHE A 127 9.57 2.47 -15.67
CA PHE A 127 10.33 1.89 -14.59
C PHE A 127 9.87 0.45 -14.35
N VAL A 128 10.69 -0.30 -13.63
CA VAL A 128 10.33 -1.61 -13.10
C VAL A 128 10.01 -1.45 -11.62
N TYR A 129 8.82 -1.92 -11.25
CA TYR A 129 8.37 -1.97 -9.86
C TYR A 129 8.33 -3.42 -9.43
N ALA A 130 9.10 -3.76 -8.40
CA ALA A 130 9.11 -5.09 -7.82
C ALA A 130 8.47 -5.03 -6.45
N ILE A 131 7.45 -5.83 -6.18
CA ILE A 131 6.82 -5.88 -4.86
C ILE A 131 6.71 -7.30 -4.34
N ARG A 132 6.67 -7.44 -3.03
CA ARG A 132 6.27 -8.66 -2.33
C ARG A 132 5.37 -8.32 -1.17
N ILE A 133 4.46 -9.24 -0.84
CA ILE A 133 3.40 -9.00 0.15
C ILE A 133 3.64 -9.88 1.35
N HIS A 134 3.51 -9.33 2.55
CA HIS A 134 3.54 -10.11 3.77
C HIS A 134 2.30 -11.00 3.86
N LEU A 135 2.53 -12.31 3.94
CA LEU A 135 1.45 -13.30 3.90
C LEU A 135 0.95 -13.65 5.31
N HIS A 136 1.87 -13.93 6.24
CA HIS A 136 1.52 -14.32 7.61
C HIS A 136 2.72 -14.30 8.57
N GLY A 137 2.45 -14.18 9.88
CA GLY A 137 3.45 -14.38 10.92
C GLY A 137 4.43 -13.21 11.08
N ASP A 138 5.70 -13.50 11.31
CA ASP A 138 6.72 -12.47 11.58
C ASP A 138 7.00 -11.63 10.32
N ILE A 139 6.88 -10.31 10.42
CA ILE A 139 7.13 -9.34 9.34
C ILE A 139 8.59 -9.27 8.89
N ARG A 140 9.52 -9.92 9.60
CA ARG A 140 10.92 -10.07 9.16
C ARG A 140 11.11 -11.23 8.19
N GLY A 141 10.04 -11.99 7.91
CA GLY A 141 10.02 -13.11 6.98
C GLY A 141 8.63 -13.30 6.37
N ASN A 142 8.42 -14.41 5.67
CA ASN A 142 7.10 -14.81 5.15
C ASN A 142 6.42 -13.81 4.19
N TYR A 143 7.22 -13.12 3.38
CA TYR A 143 6.69 -12.45 2.21
C TYR A 143 6.50 -13.44 1.07
N SER A 144 5.57 -13.12 0.18
CA SER A 144 5.51 -13.74 -1.13
C SER A 144 6.86 -13.60 -1.85
N PRO A 145 7.14 -14.44 -2.84
CA PRO A 145 8.12 -14.10 -3.85
C PRO A 145 7.77 -12.77 -4.55
N TYR A 146 8.77 -12.13 -5.15
CA TYR A 146 8.56 -10.85 -5.83
C TYR A 146 7.67 -11.00 -7.07
N MET A 147 6.72 -10.10 -7.19
CA MET A 147 5.99 -9.79 -8.42
C MET A 147 6.66 -8.59 -9.08
N ILE A 148 6.78 -8.62 -10.41
CA ILE A 148 7.48 -7.59 -11.17
C ILE A 148 6.51 -6.94 -12.14
N PHE A 149 6.53 -5.61 -12.19
CA PHE A 149 5.71 -4.80 -13.06
C PHE A 149 6.58 -3.87 -13.88
N SER A 150 6.16 -3.54 -15.10
CA SER A 150 6.76 -2.47 -15.89
C SER A 150 5.68 -1.48 -16.28
N LEU A 151 5.87 -0.23 -15.88
CA LEU A 151 4.84 0.81 -15.95
C LEU A 151 5.48 2.20 -16.11
N SER A 152 4.71 3.13 -16.66
CA SER A 152 5.02 4.57 -16.62
C SER A 152 4.59 5.19 -15.28
N CYS A 153 5.01 6.43 -15.02
CA CYS A 153 4.56 7.16 -13.84
C CYS A 153 3.03 7.36 -13.83
N GLU A 154 2.43 7.66 -14.99
CA GLU A 154 0.97 7.83 -15.11
C GLU A 154 0.23 6.52 -14.80
N GLU A 155 0.66 5.42 -15.41
CA GLU A 155 0.09 4.07 -15.17
C GLU A 155 0.17 3.68 -13.68
N TYR A 156 1.26 4.06 -13.00
CA TYR A 156 1.42 3.84 -11.57
C TYR A 156 0.45 4.65 -10.71
N PHE A 157 0.39 5.96 -10.94
CA PHE A 157 -0.50 6.83 -10.17
C PHE A 157 -1.97 6.46 -10.39
N ASP A 158 -2.35 6.08 -11.61
CA ASP A 158 -3.69 5.59 -11.91
C ASP A 158 -3.99 4.30 -11.13
N ALA A 159 -3.07 3.33 -11.12
CA ALA A 159 -3.25 2.10 -10.36
C ALA A 159 -3.39 2.34 -8.85
N VAL A 160 -2.56 3.23 -8.28
CA VAL A 160 -2.65 3.63 -6.86
C VAL A 160 -4.00 4.30 -6.59
N TYR A 161 -4.43 5.21 -7.46
CA TYR A 161 -5.68 5.94 -7.30
C TYR A 161 -6.92 5.03 -7.43
N GLU A 162 -6.90 4.08 -8.36
CA GLU A 162 -7.95 3.08 -8.54
C GLU A 162 -8.07 2.17 -7.31
N ALA A 163 -6.94 1.76 -6.74
CA ALA A 163 -6.88 0.95 -5.52
C ALA A 163 -7.21 1.73 -4.25
N SER A 164 -7.16 3.07 -4.28
CA SER A 164 -7.41 3.91 -3.10
C SER A 164 -8.87 3.86 -2.68
N ARG A 165 -9.11 3.63 -1.38
CA ARG A 165 -10.44 3.69 -0.79
C ARG A 165 -10.87 5.14 -0.61
N LYS A 166 -12.14 5.41 -0.91
CA LYS A 166 -12.75 6.74 -0.82
C LYS A 166 -14.00 6.63 0.05
N VAL A 167 -14.04 7.37 1.15
CA VAL A 167 -15.16 7.38 2.09
C VAL A 167 -15.73 8.79 2.14
N GLU A 168 -17.03 8.91 1.89
CA GLU A 168 -17.74 10.18 2.03
C GLU A 168 -18.21 10.34 3.47
N PHE A 169 -18.17 11.56 3.99
CA PHE A 169 -18.69 11.91 5.30
C PHE A 169 -19.44 13.24 5.23
N GLU A 170 -20.21 13.58 6.26
CA GLU A 170 -20.95 14.85 6.31
C GLU A 170 -20.63 15.59 7.61
N VAL A 171 -20.33 16.89 7.48
CA VAL A 171 -20.18 17.81 8.61
C VAL A 171 -21.04 19.03 8.34
N ARG A 172 -21.91 19.40 9.30
CA ARG A 172 -22.79 20.58 9.20
C ARG A 172 -23.65 20.64 7.92
N GLY A 173 -24.02 19.50 7.34
CA GLY A 173 -24.81 19.42 6.10
C GLY A 173 -24.02 19.55 4.80
N PHE A 174 -22.68 19.58 4.87
CA PHE A 174 -21.79 19.58 3.71
C PHE A 174 -20.99 18.28 3.64
N SER A 175 -20.78 17.77 2.43
CA SER A 175 -20.05 16.53 2.19
C SER A 175 -18.54 16.76 2.19
N GLY A 176 -17.82 15.92 2.92
CA GLY A 176 -16.38 15.74 2.81
C GLY A 176 -16.03 14.37 2.26
N LYS A 177 -14.75 14.20 1.94
CA LYS A 177 -14.18 12.97 1.38
C LYS A 177 -12.87 12.62 2.07
N ILE A 178 -12.75 11.37 2.47
CA ILE A 178 -11.51 10.75 2.93
C ILE A 178 -10.96 9.90 1.79
N THR A 179 -9.69 10.08 1.46
CA THR A 179 -8.97 9.19 0.54
C THR A 179 -7.88 8.46 1.31
N ILE A 180 -7.88 7.14 1.19
CA ILE A 180 -6.90 6.24 1.83
C ILE A 180 -6.14 5.56 0.71
N SER A 181 -4.83 5.76 0.71
CA SER A 181 -3.92 5.19 -0.28
C SER A 181 -2.92 4.26 0.39
N GLN A 182 -2.53 3.22 -0.33
CA GLN A 182 -1.48 2.29 0.11
C GLN A 182 -0.08 2.91 0.08
N MET A 183 0.08 4.07 -0.57
CA MET A 183 1.36 4.74 -0.76
C MET A 183 1.49 6.04 0.03
N GLU A 184 0.50 6.39 0.85
CA GLU A 184 0.53 7.56 1.72
C GLU A 184 0.68 7.09 3.17
N GLU A 185 1.38 7.86 4.02
CA GLU A 185 1.52 7.55 5.45
C GLU A 185 0.29 7.95 6.26
N GLU A 186 -0.53 8.84 5.71
CA GLU A 186 -1.67 9.48 6.35
C GLU A 186 -2.88 9.44 5.40
N ILE A 187 -4.09 9.54 5.93
CA ILE A 187 -5.28 9.69 5.10
C ILE A 187 -5.41 11.14 4.66
N ARG A 188 -5.84 11.36 3.42
CA ARG A 188 -6.16 12.70 2.91
C ARG A 188 -7.62 13.03 3.17
N VAL A 189 -7.88 14.19 3.76
CA VAL A 189 -9.21 14.70 4.07
C VAL A 189 -9.47 15.96 3.25
N GLU A 190 -10.52 15.91 2.43
CA GLU A 190 -11.01 17.02 1.62
C GLU A 190 -12.41 17.41 2.09
N TYR A 191 -12.64 18.67 2.46
CA TYR A 191 -13.96 19.19 2.85
C TYR A 191 -14.17 20.58 2.27
N GLU A 192 -15.37 20.86 1.74
CA GLU A 192 -15.70 22.16 1.14
C GLU A 192 -17.14 22.54 1.50
N ASP A 193 -17.32 23.74 2.06
CA ASP A 193 -18.62 24.37 2.29
C ASP A 193 -18.73 25.70 1.51
N GLU A 194 -19.81 26.46 1.72
CA GLU A 194 -20.02 27.73 1.02
C GLU A 194 -18.93 28.79 1.28
N GLU A 195 -18.23 28.70 2.41
CA GLU A 195 -17.25 29.71 2.84
C GLU A 195 -15.80 29.21 2.74
N ARG A 196 -15.58 27.88 2.81
CA ARG A 196 -14.27 27.31 3.16
C ARG A 196 -13.96 26.03 2.42
N LYS A 197 -12.67 25.78 2.27
CA LYS A 197 -12.11 24.54 1.77
C LYS A 197 -10.97 24.08 2.67
N LEU A 198 -11.01 22.82 3.08
CA LEU A 198 -9.98 22.12 3.84
C LEU A 198 -9.42 21.00 2.97
N ASP A 199 -8.09 20.87 2.94
CA ASP A 199 -7.36 19.79 2.30
C ASP A 199 -6.11 19.53 3.13
N PHE A 200 -6.12 18.45 3.91
CA PHE A 200 -5.05 18.12 4.84
C PHE A 200 -4.89 16.61 5.02
N TYR A 201 -3.74 16.22 5.57
CA TYR A 201 -3.42 14.83 5.89
C TYR A 201 -3.49 14.63 7.40
N MET A 202 -3.96 13.46 7.83
CA MET A 202 -3.98 13.09 9.24
C MET A 202 -3.87 11.58 9.45
N CYS A 203 -3.50 11.17 10.65
CA CYS A 203 -3.76 9.81 11.12
C CYS A 203 -5.16 9.78 11.77
N ALA A 204 -5.99 8.80 11.43
CA ALA A 204 -7.27 8.56 12.09
C ALA A 204 -7.59 7.07 12.09
N GLU A 205 -8.20 6.58 13.17
CA GLU A 205 -8.64 5.19 13.27
C GLU A 205 -10.09 4.99 12.80
N SER A 206 -10.86 6.07 12.65
CA SER A 206 -12.26 6.00 12.23
C SER A 206 -12.75 7.28 11.53
N VAL A 207 -13.84 7.15 10.77
CA VAL A 207 -14.53 8.31 10.16
C VAL A 207 -14.99 9.33 11.23
N ASN A 208 -15.40 8.86 12.41
CA ASN A 208 -15.84 9.76 13.50
C ASN A 208 -14.71 10.65 14.00
N GLU A 209 -13.50 10.12 14.11
CA GLU A 209 -12.32 10.91 14.50
C GLU A 209 -12.00 11.99 13.45
N VAL A 210 -12.15 11.66 12.16
CA VAL A 210 -12.02 12.65 11.08
C VAL A 210 -13.08 13.75 11.20
N VAL A 211 -14.34 13.37 11.43
CA VAL A 211 -15.44 14.32 11.63
C VAL A 211 -15.16 15.26 12.81
N GLU A 212 -14.74 14.72 13.95
CA GLU A 212 -14.38 15.52 15.13
C GLU A 212 -13.23 16.49 14.83
N ARG A 213 -12.19 16.04 14.12
CA ARG A 213 -11.06 16.90 13.74
C ARG A 213 -11.48 18.03 12.80
N VAL A 214 -12.28 17.72 11.79
CA VAL A 214 -12.82 18.73 10.86
C VAL A 214 -13.67 19.76 11.63
N GLU A 215 -14.48 19.32 12.60
CA GLU A 215 -15.24 20.25 13.43
C GLU A 215 -14.37 21.16 14.30
N GLU A 216 -13.24 20.66 14.82
CA GLU A 216 -12.26 21.45 15.58
C GLU A 216 -11.60 22.52 14.70
N GLU A 217 -11.08 22.12 13.53
CA GLU A 217 -10.47 23.04 12.55
C GLU A 217 -11.44 24.15 12.15
N LEU A 218 -12.71 23.80 11.91
CA LEU A 218 -13.74 24.79 11.58
C LEU A 218 -14.05 25.74 12.75
N LYS A 219 -13.87 25.33 14.01
CA LYS A 219 -14.07 26.19 15.20
C LYS A 219 -12.88 27.13 15.40
N GLU A 220 -11.65 26.66 15.25
CA GLU A 220 -10.45 27.49 15.40
C GLU A 220 -10.42 28.65 14.40
N LEU A 221 -10.83 28.39 13.16
CA LEU A 221 -10.96 29.42 12.12
C LEU A 221 -12.02 30.47 12.43
N VAL A 222 -13.02 30.17 13.28
CA VAL A 222 -14.05 31.14 13.73
C VAL A 222 -13.60 31.88 15.00
N GLY A 223 -12.83 31.23 15.88
CA GLY A 223 -12.35 31.80 17.12
C GLY A 223 -11.21 32.82 16.96
N GLY A 224 -10.56 32.86 15.79
CA GLY A 224 -9.44 33.77 15.50
C GLY A 224 -9.80 35.24 15.24
N GLU A 225 -11.09 35.59 15.13
CA GLU A 225 -11.55 36.97 14.86
C GLU A 225 -12.17 37.69 16.08
N VAL A 226 -11.62 37.49 17.28
CA VAL A 226 -12.00 38.33 18.45
C VAL A 226 -10.78 38.90 19.15
N ASP A 227 -10.00 39.71 18.42
CA ASP A 227 -9.24 40.79 19.06
C ASP A 227 -9.99 42.10 18.80
N GLY A 228 -11.10 42.23 19.53
CA GLY A 228 -11.95 43.39 19.51
C GLY A 228 -11.19 44.62 20.00
N LYS A 229 -10.97 45.57 19.08
CA LYS A 229 -10.80 46.97 19.46
C LYS A 229 -12.04 47.41 20.24
N ALA A 230 -11.91 47.47 21.55
CA ALA A 230 -12.75 48.32 22.38
C ALA A 230 -12.22 49.75 22.25
N ASP A 231 -12.76 50.49 21.29
CA ASP A 231 -12.72 51.96 21.31
C ASP A 231 -14.01 52.45 22.00
N GLU A 232 -13.89 52.87 23.26
CA GLU A 232 -14.72 53.93 23.87
C GLU A 232 -13.81 54.92 24.62
#